data_AF-A0A960EPF4-F1
#
_entry.id   AF-A0A960EPF4-F1
#
_cell.length_a   1.000
_cell.length_b   1.000
_cell.length_c   1.000
_cell.angle_alpha   90.00
_cell.angle_beta   90.00
_cell.angle_gamma   90.00
#
_symmetry.space_group_name_H-M   'P 1'
#
loop_
_entity.id
_entity.type
_entity.pdbx_description
1 polymer ?
#
loop_
_entity_poly.entity_id
_entity_poly.type
_entity_poly.pdbx_seq_one_letter_code
_entity_poly.pdbx_strand_id
1 'polypeptide(L)'
;VIAGGAARAVLEAAGVHDVLAKSLGSSNAINVAHATINGLRELRRPDHVAKLRGRAPEEFVPAGLLEAFKETERNRRQQRNEGS
;
A
#
# COMPACT_ATOMS: atom_id res chain seq x y z
N VAL A 1 -13.13 -0.09 -1.08
CA VAL A 1 -12.57 -1.47 -1.05
C VAL A 1 -13.48 -2.46 -1.78
N ILE A 2 -13.02 -3.04 -2.89
CA ILE A 2 -13.72 -4.13 -3.59
C ILE A 2 -12.93 -5.42 -3.36
N ALA A 3 -13.39 -6.26 -2.43
CA ALA A 3 -12.73 -7.50 -2.04
C ALA A 3 -13.73 -8.52 -1.46
N GLY A 4 -13.32 -9.79 -1.36
CA GLY A 4 -14.06 -10.81 -0.59
C GLY A 4 -14.00 -10.53 0.92
N GLY A 5 -14.95 -11.08 1.70
CA GLY A 5 -15.19 -10.68 3.10
C GLY A 5 -13.95 -10.66 4.01
N ALA A 6 -13.17 -11.75 4.03
CA ALA A 6 -11.96 -11.82 4.86
C ALA A 6 -10.89 -10.78 4.46
N ALA A 7 -10.63 -10.63 3.15
CA ALA A 7 -9.67 -9.64 2.66
C ALA A 7 -10.18 -8.20 2.89
N ARG A 8 -11.48 -7.94 2.70
CA ARG A 8 -12.11 -6.64 2.94
C ARG A 8 -11.89 -6.20 4.39
N ALA A 9 -12.18 -7.07 5.37
CA ALA A 9 -12.03 -6.75 6.78
C ALA A 9 -10.58 -6.36 7.13
N VAL A 10 -9.59 -7.07 6.59
CA VAL A 10 -8.17 -6.75 6.79
C VAL A 10 -7.80 -5.41 6.15
N LEU A 11 -8.23 -5.17 4.90
CA LEU A 11 -7.90 -3.95 4.16
C LEU A 11 -8.53 -2.69 4.77
N GLU A 12 -9.78 -2.78 5.21
CA GLU A 12 -10.47 -1.69 5.90
C GLU A 12 -9.82 -1.38 7.25
N ALA A 13 -9.47 -2.40 8.04
CA ALA A 13 -8.76 -2.23 9.31
C ALA A 13 -7.35 -1.62 9.12
N ALA A 14 -6.71 -1.87 7.99
CA ALA A 14 -5.43 -1.26 7.61
C ALA A 14 -5.56 0.19 7.11
N GLY A 15 -6.79 0.72 6.99
CA GLY A 15 -7.05 2.07 6.48
C GLY A 15 -6.96 2.20 4.96
N VAL A 16 -7.05 1.10 4.21
CA VAL A 16 -7.05 1.14 2.75
C VAL A 16 -8.46 1.49 2.27
N HIS A 17 -8.60 2.60 1.55
CA HIS A 17 -9.90 3.09 1.08
C HIS A 17 -10.23 2.61 -0.34
N ASP A 18 -9.25 2.68 -1.25
CA ASP A 18 -9.40 2.33 -2.65
C ASP A 18 -8.44 1.20 -3.04
N VAL A 19 -9.01 0.04 -3.38
CA VAL A 19 -8.27 -1.16 -3.76
C VAL A 19 -9.24 -2.18 -4.36
N LEU A 20 -8.76 -2.93 -5.36
CA LEU A 20 -9.39 -4.11 -5.92
C LEU A 20 -8.61 -5.35 -5.48
N ALA A 21 -9.29 -6.35 -4.93
CA ALA A 21 -8.67 -7.61 -4.53
C ALA A 21 -9.58 -8.81 -4.83
N LYS A 22 -8.97 -9.91 -5.27
CA LYS A 22 -9.66 -11.19 -5.53
C LYS A 22 -8.82 -12.33 -4.97
N SER A 23 -9.45 -13.23 -4.20
CA SER A 23 -8.83 -14.50 -3.83
C SER A 23 -8.87 -15.46 -5.03
N LEU A 24 -7.71 -16.00 -5.41
CA LEU A 24 -7.55 -16.92 -6.55
C LEU A 24 -7.31 -18.38 -6.13
N GLY A 25 -7.20 -18.65 -4.83
CA GLY A 25 -6.93 -19.98 -4.29
C GLY A 25 -8.04 -20.44 -3.34
N SER A 26 -7.64 -20.88 -2.15
CA SER A 26 -8.55 -21.30 -1.09
C SER A 26 -9.63 -20.25 -0.80
N SER A 27 -10.88 -20.72 -0.63
CA SER A 27 -12.01 -19.91 -0.14
C SER A 27 -12.13 -19.89 1.39
N ASN A 28 -11.33 -20.69 2.11
CA ASN A 28 -11.27 -20.66 3.57
C ASN A 28 -10.82 -19.27 4.08
N ALA A 29 -11.63 -18.67 4.96
CA ALA A 29 -11.45 -17.30 5.42
C ALA A 29 -10.09 -17.05 6.13
N ILE A 30 -9.61 -18.02 6.92
CA ILE A 30 -8.32 -17.89 7.64
C ILE A 30 -7.17 -17.81 6.63
N ASN A 31 -7.17 -18.69 5.64
CA ASN A 31 -6.15 -18.69 4.59
C ASN A 31 -6.17 -17.41 3.75
N VAL A 32 -7.37 -16.88 3.44
CA VAL A 32 -7.50 -15.60 2.72
C VAL A 32 -6.97 -14.44 3.56
N ALA A 33 -7.24 -14.41 4.86
CA ALA A 33 -6.72 -13.38 5.75
C ALA A 33 -5.18 -13.45 5.83
N HIS A 34 -4.61 -14.63 6.03
CA HIS A 34 -3.15 -14.82 6.02
C HIS A 34 -2.51 -14.40 4.68
N ALA A 35 -3.11 -14.80 3.56
CA ALA A 35 -2.62 -14.40 2.23
C ALA A 35 -2.69 -12.88 2.02
N THR A 36 -3.75 -12.23 2.52
CA THR A 36 -3.90 -10.76 2.43
C THR A 36 -2.83 -10.06 3.26
N ILE A 37 -2.57 -10.51 4.49
CA ILE A 37 -1.50 -9.97 5.35
C ILE A 37 -0.14 -10.17 4.69
N ASN A 38 0.13 -11.35 4.14
CA ASN A 38 1.39 -11.62 3.44
C ASN A 38 1.59 -10.70 2.24
N GLY A 39 0.55 -10.53 1.40
CA GLY A 39 0.60 -9.60 0.26
C GLY A 39 0.91 -8.17 0.69
N LEU A 40 0.30 -7.69 1.79
CA LEU A 40 0.61 -6.36 2.34
C LEU A 40 2.08 -6.23 2.80
N ARG A 41 2.66 -7.30 3.35
CA ARG A 41 4.07 -7.31 3.81
C ARG A 41 5.07 -7.30 2.66
N GLU A 42 4.68 -7.80 1.49
CA GLU A 42 5.53 -7.83 0.30
C GLU A 42 5.62 -6.48 -0.41
N LEU A 43 4.69 -5.56 -0.15
CA LEU A 43 4.69 -4.22 -0.74
C LEU A 43 5.94 -3.43 -0.33
N ARG A 44 6.46 -2.64 -1.27
CA ARG A 44 7.67 -1.84 -1.09
C ARG A 44 7.38 -0.38 -1.43
N ARG A 45 7.87 0.53 -0.58
CA ARG A 45 7.77 1.97 -0.84
C ARG A 45 8.82 2.41 -1.87
N PRO A 46 8.50 3.37 -2.76
CA PRO A 46 9.44 3.86 -3.78
C PRO A 46 10.78 4.36 -3.21
N ASP A 47 10.76 5.09 -2.10
CA ASP A 47 11.94 5.64 -1.42
C ASP A 47 12.87 4.55 -0.88
N HIS A 48 12.30 3.48 -0.31
CA HIS A 48 13.07 2.34 0.17
C HIS A 48 13.76 1.60 -0.98
N VAL A 49 13.06 1.41 -2.11
CA VAL A 49 13.64 0.76 -3.29
C VAL A 49 14.73 1.61 -3.91
N ALA A 50 14.55 2.92 -3.98
CA ALA A 50 15.56 3.86 -4.49
C ALA A 50 16.84 3.80 -3.65
N LYS A 51 16.71 3.84 -2.31
CA LYS A 51 17.84 3.69 -1.39
C LYS A 51 18.56 2.35 -1.55
N LEU A 52 17.81 1.26 -1.69
CA LEU A 52 18.38 -0.08 -1.85
C LEU A 52 19.14 -0.23 -3.17
N ARG A 53 18.65 0.42 -4.24
CA ARG A 53 19.26 0.35 -5.59
C ARG A 53 20.32 1.42 -5.83
N GLY A 54 20.44 2.43 -4.97
CA GLY A 54 21.36 3.56 -5.16
C GLY A 54 21.06 4.41 -6.40
N ARG A 55 19.78 4.49 -6.78
CA ARG A 55 19.31 5.19 -7.99
C ARG A 55 18.20 6.17 -7.64
N ALA A 56 18.03 7.22 -8.46
CA ALA A 56 16.94 8.15 -8.25
C ALA A 56 15.58 7.46 -8.51
N PRO A 57 14.53 7.71 -7.69
CA PRO A 57 13.19 7.16 -7.91
C PRO A 57 12.65 7.43 -9.33
N GLU A 58 12.96 8.62 -9.88
CA GLU A 58 12.54 9.07 -11.20
C GLU A 58 13.02 8.14 -12.33
N GLU A 59 14.08 7.38 -12.12
CA GLU A 59 14.65 6.49 -13.13
C GLU A 59 13.86 5.18 -13.32
N PHE A 60 13.07 4.76 -12.32
CA PHE A 60 12.40 3.44 -12.34
C PHE A 60 10.96 3.43 -11.85
N VAL A 61 10.49 4.51 -11.20
CA VAL A 61 9.12 4.64 -10.73
C VAL A 61 8.31 5.40 -11.79
N PRO A 62 7.15 4.89 -12.23
CA PRO A 62 6.28 5.63 -13.14
C PRO A 62 5.90 7.01 -12.58
N ALA A 63 5.90 8.04 -13.43
CA ALA A 63 5.72 9.43 -13.01
C ALA A 63 4.46 9.64 -12.16
N GLY A 64 3.30 9.11 -12.60
CA GLY A 64 2.04 9.27 -11.85
C GLY A 64 2.08 8.67 -10.44
N LEU A 65 2.76 7.52 -10.27
CA LEU A 65 2.92 6.89 -8.96
C LEU A 65 3.85 7.71 -8.05
N LEU A 66 4.93 8.24 -8.63
CA LEU A 66 5.90 9.05 -7.89
C LEU A 66 5.28 10.36 -7.40
N GLU A 67 4.50 11.03 -8.25
CA GLU A 67 3.80 12.26 -7.87
C GLU A 67 2.77 12.02 -6.76
N ALA A 68 1.95 10.98 -6.89
CA ALA A 68 0.99 10.60 -5.84
C ALA A 68 1.68 10.29 -4.50
N PHE A 69 2.84 9.63 -4.53
CA PHE A 69 3.64 9.37 -3.33
C PHE A 69 4.18 10.67 -2.72
N LYS A 70 4.78 11.55 -3.54
CA LYS A 70 5.31 12.85 -3.09
C LYS A 70 4.23 13.75 -2.51
N GLU A 71 3.03 13.74 -3.07
CA GLU A 71 1.87 14.48 -2.56
C GLU A 71 1.42 13.95 -1.20
N THR A 72 1.28 12.62 -1.07
CA THR A 72 0.88 11.99 0.20
C THR A 72 1.86 12.32 1.33
N GLU A 73 3.17 12.25 1.07
CA GLU A 73 4.21 12.59 2.05
C GLU A 73 4.23 14.09 2.41
N ARG A 74 3.92 14.98 1.45
CA ARG A 74 3.76 16.42 1.71
C ARG A 74 2.58 16.69 2.63
N ASN A 75 1.42 16.11 2.35
CA ASN A 75 0.21 16.27 3.15
C ASN A 75 0.43 15.76 4.58
N ARG A 76 1.09 14.61 4.74
CA ARG A 76 1.43 14.05 6.06
C ARG A 76 2.35 14.96 6.87
N ARG A 77 3.31 15.64 6.22
CA ARG A 77 4.20 16.61 6.87
C ARG A 77 3.46 17.87 7.30
N GLN A 78 2.55 18.38 6.48
CA GLN A 78 1.73 19.56 6.81
C GLN A 78 0.83 19.28 8.01
N GLN A 79 0.10 18.16 8.01
CA GLN A 79 -0.75 17.74 9.13
C GLN A 79 0.02 17.63 10.45
N ARG A 80 1.26 17.12 10.40
CA ARG A 80 2.12 17.03 11.59
C ARG A 80 2.52 18.40 12.14
N ASN A 81 2.71 19.39 11.28
CA ASN A 81 3.13 20.72 11.67
C ASN A 81 1.96 21.58 12.18
N GLU A 82 0.74 21.32 11.72
CA GLU A 82 -0.48 22.03 12.15
C GLU A 82 -1.03 21.52 13.49
N GLY A 83 -0.69 20.30 13.90
CA GLY A 83 -1.12 19.68 15.16
C GLY A 83 -0.16 19.85 16.34
N SER A 84 0.91 20.65 16.21
CA SER A 84 1.85 21.02 17.29
C SER A 84 1.67 22.48 17.68
#